data_AF-A0A3D4BCF9-F1
#
_entry.id   AF-A0A3D4BCF9-F1
#
_cell.length_a   1.000
_cell.length_b   1.000
_cell.length_c   1.000
_cell.angle_alpha   90.00
_cell.angle_beta   90.00
_cell.angle_gamma   90.00
#
_symmetry.space_group_name_H-M   'P 1'
#
loop_
_entity.id
_entity.type
_entity.pdbx_description
1 polymer ?
#
loop_
_entity_poly.entity_id
_entity_poly.type
_entity_poly.pdbx_seq_one_letter_code
_entity_poly.pdbx_strand_id
1 'polypeptide(L)'
;MLLQTLIDLKTVDTYFDDLYQAWLTGDMQKLDAMLSDNYEDYPNIYKYMIVDRNKDWVPKIQQFMRSNENYLVIVGAGHLVGKESVVDLLRAKGYQVEQL
;
A
#
# COMPACT_ATOMS: atom_id res chain seq x y z
N MET A 1 -13.55 -13.94 16.22
CA MET A 1 -12.17 -14.34 15.90
C MET A 1 -12.10 -15.76 15.36
N LEU A 2 -12.38 -16.83 16.13
CA LEU A 2 -12.29 -18.21 15.61
C LEU A 2 -13.21 -18.54 14.42
N LEU A 3 -14.45 -18.01 14.41
CA LEU A 3 -15.36 -18.18 13.26
C LEU A 3 -14.85 -17.46 12.01
N GLN A 4 -14.29 -16.26 12.17
CA GLN A 4 -13.69 -15.51 11.06
C GLN A 4 -12.52 -16.30 10.46
N THR A 5 -11.63 -16.83 11.30
CA THR A 5 -10.52 -17.67 10.85
C THR A 5 -10.98 -18.90 10.05
N LEU A 6 -12.09 -19.53 10.43
CA LEU A 6 -12.66 -20.67 9.68
C LEU A 6 -13.26 -20.28 8.33
N ILE A 7 -13.79 -19.06 8.21
CA ILE A 7 -14.28 -18.50 6.95
C ILE A 7 -13.09 -18.17 6.05
N ASP A 8 -12.08 -17.48 6.58
CA ASP A 8 -10.88 -17.09 5.85
C ASP A 8 -10.17 -18.31 5.26
N LEU A 9 -10.03 -19.40 6.03
CA LEU A 9 -9.39 -20.64 5.54
C LEU A 9 -10.03 -21.24 4.28
N LYS A 10 -11.31 -20.97 4.00
CA LYS A 10 -11.97 -21.47 2.80
C LYS A 10 -11.69 -20.62 1.56
N THR A 11 -11.25 -19.38 1.75
CA THR A 11 -11.08 -18.39 0.67
C THR A 11 -9.66 -17.85 0.57
N VAL A 12 -8.77 -18.19 1.51
CA VAL A 12 -7.37 -17.74 1.58
C VAL A 12 -6.62 -18.02 0.29
N ASP A 13 -6.76 -19.22 -0.30
CA ASP A 13 -6.02 -19.57 -1.51
C ASP A 13 -6.43 -18.67 -2.68
N THR A 14 -7.73 -18.53 -2.94
CA THR A 14 -8.24 -17.66 -4.02
C THR A 14 -7.91 -16.19 -3.78
N TYR A 15 -8.07 -15.70 -2.54
CA TYR A 15 -7.75 -14.31 -2.22
C TYR A 15 -6.26 -14.01 -2.41
N PHE A 16 -5.38 -14.92 -1.98
CA PHE A 16 -3.94 -14.75 -2.14
C PHE A 16 -3.53 -14.81 -3.61
N ASP A 17 -4.09 -15.74 -4.39
CA ASP A 17 -3.86 -15.83 -5.83
C ASP A 17 -4.29 -14.55 -6.55
N ASP A 18 -5.47 -14.01 -6.22
CA ASP A 18 -5.97 -12.77 -6.78
C ASP A 18 -5.10 -11.56 -6.43
N LEU A 19 -4.65 -11.48 -5.18
CA LEU A 19 -3.78 -10.41 -4.70
C LEU A 19 -2.41 -10.49 -5.37
N TYR A 20 -1.88 -11.71 -5.51
CA TYR A 20 -0.62 -11.97 -6.19
C TYR A 20 -0.71 -11.60 -7.67
N GLN A 21 -1.79 -11.97 -8.37
CA GLN A 21 -1.99 -11.58 -9.77
C GLN A 21 -2.09 -10.06 -9.91
N ALA A 22 -2.87 -9.39 -9.05
CA ALA A 22 -3.01 -7.94 -9.08
C ALA A 22 -1.65 -7.24 -8.86
N TRP A 23 -0.81 -7.75 -7.95
CA TRP A 23 0.55 -7.28 -7.76
C TRP A 23 1.42 -7.49 -9.00
N LEU A 24 1.38 -8.68 -9.57
CA LEU A 24 2.25 -9.09 -10.68
C LEU A 24 1.93 -8.33 -11.98
N THR A 25 0.65 -8.02 -12.22
CA THR A 25 0.22 -7.21 -13.37
C THR A 25 0.22 -5.70 -13.11
N GLY A 26 0.50 -5.29 -11.87
CA GLY A 26 0.48 -3.89 -11.48
C GLY A 26 -0.91 -3.26 -11.46
N ASP A 27 -1.97 -4.05 -11.23
CA ASP A 27 -3.35 -3.56 -11.11
C ASP A 27 -3.55 -2.84 -9.77
N MET A 28 -3.14 -1.57 -9.75
CA MET A 28 -3.17 -0.73 -8.54
C MET A 28 -4.59 -0.51 -8.03
N GLN A 29 -5.61 -0.56 -8.89
CA GLN A 29 -7.00 -0.36 -8.49
C GLN A 29 -7.53 -1.62 -7.79
N LYS A 30 -7.25 -2.81 -8.34
CA LYS A 30 -7.62 -4.08 -7.69
C LYS A 30 -6.85 -4.27 -6.38
N LEU A 31 -5.56 -3.92 -6.35
CA LEU A 31 -4.77 -3.95 -5.12
C LEU A 31 -5.32 -3.01 -4.05
N ASP A 32 -5.70 -1.78 -4.42
CA ASP A 32 -6.32 -0.83 -3.49
C ASP A 32 -7.57 -1.45 -2.88
N ALA A 33 -8.54 -1.84 -3.69
CA ALA A 33 -9.78 -2.47 -3.22
C ALA A 33 -9.51 -3.67 -2.29
N MET A 34 -8.66 -4.61 -2.72
CA MET A 34 -8.39 -5.80 -1.91
C MET A 34 -7.68 -5.51 -0.58
N LEU A 35 -6.82 -4.49 -0.53
CA LEU A 35 -6.04 -4.15 0.66
C LEU A 35 -6.72 -3.12 1.57
N SER A 36 -7.54 -2.23 1.01
CA SER A 36 -8.30 -1.21 1.73
C SER A 36 -9.56 -1.77 2.38
N ASP A 37 -10.25 -2.71 1.71
CA ASP A 37 -11.49 -3.32 2.21
C ASP A 37 -11.28 -3.99 3.57
N ASN A 38 -10.08 -4.55 3.80
CA ASN A 38 -9.70 -5.15 5.08
C ASN A 38 -9.69 -4.17 6.27
N TYR A 39 -9.73 -2.87 6.01
CA TYR A 39 -9.66 -1.84 7.05
C TYR A 39 -10.87 -0.92 7.14
N GLU A 40 -11.91 -1.09 6.31
CA GLU A 40 -13.11 -0.25 6.39
C GLU A 40 -13.74 -0.25 7.79
N ASP A 41 -13.80 -1.42 8.42
CA ASP A 41 -14.30 -1.60 9.79
C ASP A 41 -13.31 -1.14 10.87
N TYR A 42 -12.07 -0.85 10.51
CA TYR A 42 -10.96 -0.56 11.43
C TYR A 42 -10.13 0.67 11.01
N PRO A 43 -10.76 1.86 10.85
CA PRO A 43 -10.10 3.05 10.31
C PRO A 43 -8.90 3.51 11.15
N ASN A 44 -8.94 3.32 12.46
CA ASN A 44 -7.82 3.64 13.34
C ASN A 44 -6.61 2.72 13.07
N ILE A 45 -6.83 1.45 12.77
CA ILE A 45 -5.76 0.51 12.43
C ILE A 45 -5.12 0.93 11.11
N TYR A 46 -5.93 1.25 10.08
CA TYR A 46 -5.41 1.75 8.81
C TYR A 46 -4.56 3.01 8.99
N LYS A 47 -5.07 3.96 9.78
CA LYS A 47 -4.38 5.20 10.08
C LYS A 47 -3.00 4.96 10.67
N TYR A 48 -2.89 4.12 11.70
CA TYR A 48 -1.59 3.85 12.35
C TYR A 48 -0.67 2.96 11.53
N MET A 49 -1.21 1.94 10.85
CA MET A 49 -0.41 0.94 10.13
C MET A 49 0.05 1.42 8.76
N ILE A 50 -0.69 2.32 8.11
CA ILE A 50 -0.43 2.80 6.75
C ILE A 50 -0.20 4.31 6.75
N VAL A 51 -1.22 5.10 7.07
CA VAL A 51 -1.22 6.55 6.81
C VAL A 51 -0.11 7.29 7.57
N ASP A 52 -0.01 7.07 8.88
CA ASP A 52 0.96 7.79 9.71
C ASP A 52 2.40 7.40 9.35
N ARG A 53 2.63 6.12 9.06
CA ARG A 53 3.93 5.62 8.59
C ARG A 53 4.31 6.22 7.25
N ASN A 54 3.37 6.31 6.30
CA ASN A 54 3.60 6.96 5.01
C ASN A 54 3.98 8.43 5.19
N LYS A 55 3.24 9.16 6.04
CA LYS A 55 3.51 10.58 6.35
C LYS A 55 4.88 10.78 7.00
N ASP A 56 5.33 9.85 7.83
CA ASP A 56 6.67 9.89 8.44
C ASP A 56 7.79 9.55 7.44
N TRP A 57 7.51 8.73 6.43
CA TRP A 57 8.49 8.32 5.43
C TRP A 57 8.68 9.34 4.32
N VAL A 58 7.61 9.97 3.84
CA VAL A 58 7.69 10.89 2.69
C VAL A 58 8.75 11.98 2.87
N PRO A 59 8.89 12.67 4.01
CA PRO A 59 9.96 13.66 4.20
C PRO A 59 11.37 13.07 4.06
N LYS A 60 11.58 11.82 4.49
CA LYS A 60 12.88 11.13 4.35
C LYS A 60 13.15 10.77 2.90
N ILE A 61 12.13 10.28 2.19
CA ILE A 61 12.21 10.00 0.75
C ILE A 61 12.56 11.29 -0.01
N GLN A 62 11.92 12.42 0.32
CA GLN A 62 12.24 13.71 -0.27
C GLN A 62 13.68 14.17 0.02
N GLN A 63 14.24 13.82 1.19
CA GLN A 63 15.64 14.11 1.50
C GLN A 63 16.58 13.29 0.62
N PHE A 64 16.30 12.00 0.41
CA PHE A 64 17.08 11.14 -0.48
C PHE A 64 17.05 11.66 -1.93
N MET A 65 15.90 12.11 -2.42
CA MET A 65 15.75 12.69 -3.76
C MET A 65 16.53 13.99 -4.00
N ARG A 66 17.09 14.62 -2.95
CA ARG A 66 17.94 15.82 -3.09
C ARG A 66 19.39 15.50 -3.38
N SER A 67 19.83 14.26 -3.15
CA SER A 67 21.17 13.84 -3.58
C SER A 67 21.12 13.40 -5.05
N ASN A 68 22.29 13.31 -5.68
CA ASN A 68 22.41 12.85 -7.07
C ASN A 68 22.64 11.33 -7.15
N GLU A 69 22.07 10.57 -6.21
CA GLU A 69 22.19 9.12 -6.10
C GLU A 69 20.85 8.42 -6.37
N ASN A 70 20.91 7.15 -6.76
CA ASN A 70 19.73 6.32 -6.92
C ASN A 70 19.42 5.59 -5.59
N TYR A 71 18.17 5.65 -5.15
CA TYR A 71 17.70 4.94 -3.95
C TYR A 71 16.61 3.94 -4.30
N LEU A 72 16.68 2.76 -3.68
CA LEU A 72 15.62 1.77 -3.67
C LEU A 72 14.91 1.81 -2.32
N VAL A 73 13.61 2.11 -2.32
CA VAL A 73 12.76 2.08 -1.12
C VAL A 73 11.86 0.85 -1.19
N ILE A 74 12.00 -0.05 -0.22
CA ILE A 74 11.24 -1.30 -0.15
C ILE A 74 10.16 -1.15 0.94
N VAL A 75 8.90 -1.33 0.56
CA VAL A 75 7.74 -1.25 1.44
C VAL A 75 6.73 -2.34 1.10
N GLY A 76 5.78 -2.62 2.00
CA GLY A 76 4.66 -3.51 1.70
C GLY A 76 3.68 -2.89 0.70
N ALA A 77 2.98 -3.73 -0.08
CA ALA A 77 2.10 -3.31 -1.16
C ALA A 77 1.02 -2.29 -0.73
N GLY A 78 0.46 -2.44 0.47
CA GLY A 78 -0.54 -1.50 1.01
C GLY A 78 -0.05 -0.07 1.22
N HIS A 79 1.27 0.18 1.18
CA HIS A 79 1.82 1.53 1.26
C HIS A 79 1.87 2.25 -0.09
N LEU A 80 1.59 1.56 -1.20
CA LEU A 80 1.72 2.07 -2.57
C LEU A 80 0.38 2.41 -3.24
N VAL A 81 -0.74 1.94 -2.68
CA VAL A 81 -2.08 2.03 -3.27
C VAL A 81 -3.01 2.87 -2.41
N GLY A 82 -4.00 3.50 -3.06
CA GLY A 82 -5.02 4.27 -2.39
C GLY A 82 -4.60 5.66 -1.95
N LYS A 83 -5.56 6.33 -1.30
CA LYS A 83 -5.40 7.69 -0.76
C LYS A 83 -4.42 7.68 0.41
N GLU A 84 -3.58 8.71 0.49
CA GLU A 84 -2.51 8.83 1.50
C GLU A 84 -1.45 7.71 1.42
N SER A 85 -1.38 6.99 0.29
CA SER A 85 -0.23 6.15 -0.05
C SER A 85 1.04 6.97 -0.24
N VAL A 86 2.21 6.34 -0.19
CA VAL A 86 3.48 7.03 -0.47
C VAL A 86 3.45 7.67 -1.87
N VAL A 87 2.89 6.96 -2.86
CA VAL A 87 2.75 7.44 -4.24
C VAL A 87 1.83 8.66 -4.31
N ASP A 88 0.65 8.59 -3.68
CA ASP A 88 -0.31 9.69 -3.63
C ASP A 88 0.29 10.94 -2.95
N LEU A 89 0.93 10.75 -1.80
CA LEU A 89 1.56 11.84 -1.05
C LEU A 89 2.73 12.48 -1.80
N LEU A 90 3.51 11.71 -2.57
CA LEU A 90 4.58 12.26 -3.41
C LEU A 90 4.00 13.04 -4.60
N ARG A 91 2.96 12.51 -5.27
CA ARG A 91 2.26 13.25 -6.33
C ARG A 91 1.67 14.57 -5.82
N ALA A 92 1.06 14.56 -4.64
CA ALA A 92 0.53 15.77 -3.99
C ALA A 92 1.61 16.82 -3.67
N LYS A 93 2.88 16.41 -3.58
CA LYS A 93 4.03 17.31 -3.41
C LYS A 93 4.68 17.76 -4.72
N GLY A 94 4.11 17.39 -5.86
CA GLY A 94 4.57 17.80 -7.19
C GLY A 94 5.62 16.88 -7.81
N TYR A 95 5.86 15.70 -7.24
CA TYR A 95 6.77 14.73 -7.85
C TYR A 95 6.08 13.96 -8.97
N GLN A 96 6.81 13.74 -10.06
CA GLN A 96 6.42 12.80 -11.11
C GLN A 96 6.66 11.38 -10.60
N VAL A 97 5.62 10.53 -10.67
CA VAL A 97 5.71 9.13 -10.25
C VAL A 97 5.21 8.27 -11.41
N GLU A 98 6.10 7.43 -11.89
CA GLU A 98 5.86 6.50 -13.00
C GLU A 98 5.89 5.07 -12.48
N GLN A 99 4.95 4.26 -12.96
CA GLN A 99 4.97 2.82 -12.80
C GLN A 99 5.68 2.26 -14.03
N LEU A 100 6.79 1.55 -13.81
CA LEU A 100 7.63 0.98 -14.85
C LEU A 100 7.18 -0.44 -15.24
#